data_AF-A0A2D8CAJ7-F1
#
_entry.id   AF-A0A2D8CAJ7-F1
#
_cell.length_a   1.000
_cell.length_b   1.000
_cell.length_c   1.000
_cell.angle_alpha   90.00
_cell.angle_beta   90.00
_cell.angle_gamma   90.00
#
_symmetry.space_group_name_H-M   'P 1'
#
loop_
_entity.id
_entity.type
_entity.pdbx_description
1 polymer ?
#
loop_
_entity_poly.entity_id
_entity_poly.type
_entity_poly.pdbx_seq_one_letter_code
_entity_poly.pdbx_strand_id
1 'polypeptide(L)' 'MKNYQTVVGVVTGILIVFVTLIQLNIALPLIWLIFLAGPFLVLWMVWSVLTAPITIKETFDEQWYQDRPDIRRKRD' A
#
# COMPACT_ATOMS: atom_id res chain seq x y z
N MET A 1 -11.28 -11.58 -0.44
CA MET A 1 -12.19 -10.51 0.04
C MET A 1 -12.06 -9.32 -0.90
N LYS A 2 -13.16 -8.74 -1.40
CA LYS A 2 -13.15 -7.72 -2.48
C LYS A 2 -12.49 -6.37 -2.14
N ASN A 3 -11.96 -6.20 -0.93
CA ASN A 3 -11.52 -4.90 -0.40
C ASN A 3 -10.01 -4.88 -0.03
N TYR A 4 -9.13 -5.26 -0.96
CA TYR A 4 -7.67 -5.11 -0.75
C TYR A 4 -7.29 -3.66 -0.44
N GLN A 5 -8.03 -2.68 -0.99
CA GLN A 5 -7.89 -1.26 -0.68
C GLN A 5 -8.15 -0.95 0.81
N THR A 6 -9.12 -1.63 1.43
CA THR A 6 -9.36 -1.50 2.88
C THR A 6 -8.20 -2.08 3.68
N VAL A 7 -7.64 -3.22 3.28
CA VAL A 7 -6.47 -3.81 3.96
C VAL A 7 -5.28 -2.85 3.87
N VAL A 8 -4.99 -2.31 2.69
CA VAL A 8 -3.96 -1.28 2.50
C VAL A 8 -4.22 -0.08 3.40
N GLY A 9 -5.45 0.47 3.38
CA GLY A 9 -5.82 1.61 4.22
C GLY A 9 -5.65 1.35 5.72
N VAL A 10 -6.01 0.16 6.21
CA VAL A 10 -5.81 -0.25 7.61
C VAL A 10 -4.33 -0.30 7.96
N VAL A 11 -3.51 -0.98 7.14
CA VAL A 11 -2.07 -1.11 7.40
C VAL A 11 -1.38 0.26 7.35
N THR A 12 -1.75 1.12 6.40
CA THR A 12 -1.27 2.51 6.33
C THR A 12 -1.71 3.32 7.54
N GLY A 13 -2.95 3.18 8.00
CA GLY A 13 -3.43 3.86 9.21
C GLY A 13 -2.64 3.45 10.46
N ILE A 14 -2.37 2.15 10.62
CA ILE A 14 -1.53 1.64 11.71
C ILE A 14 -0.11 2.21 11.61
N LEU A 15 0.46 2.29 10.40
CA LEU A 15 1.78 2.89 10.18
C LEU A 15 1.82 4.38 10.59
N ILE A 16 0.79 5.16 10.24
CA ILE A 16 0.69 6.57 10.64
C ILE A 16 0.69 6.66 12.17
N VAL A 17 -0.15 5.87 12.84
CA VAL A 17 -0.20 5.82 14.32
C VAL A 17 1.16 5.45 14.90
N PHE A 18 1.82 4.42 14.36
CA PHE A 18 3.14 3.97 14.82
C PHE A 18 4.19 5.08 14.74
N VAL A 19 4.29 5.74 13.59
CA VAL A 19 5.25 6.85 13.39
C VAL A 19 4.92 8.02 14.32
N THR A 20 3.65 8.38 14.48
CA THR A 20 3.24 9.45 15.41
C THR A 20 3.63 9.12 16.86
N LEU A 21 3.40 7.88 17.32
CA LEU A 21 3.76 7.46 18.68
C LEU A 21 5.28 7.55 18.91
N ILE A 22 6.09 7.14 17.93
CA ILE A 22 7.55 7.25 17.98
C ILE A 22 7.97 8.72 18.05
N GLN A 23 7.43 9.57 17.18
CA GLN A 23 7.79 10.99 17.10
C GLN A 23 7.44 11.76 18.38
N LEU A 24 6.33 11.40 19.03
CA LEU A 24 5.93 11.99 20.31
C LEU A 24 6.58 11.30 21.52
N ASN A 25 7.30 10.19 21.31
CA ASN A 25 7.92 9.36 22.33
C ASN A 25 6.96 8.91 23.45
N ILE A 26 5.71 8.57 23.07
CA ILE A 26 4.68 8.13 24.03
C ILE A 26 4.29 6.66 23.82
N ALA A 27 3.75 6.05 24.88
CA ALA A 27 3.19 4.70 24.84
C ALA A 27 4.15 3.61 24.30
N LEU A 28 5.35 3.54 24.87
CA LEU A 28 6.37 2.51 24.57
C LEU A 28 5.82 1.09 24.42
N PRO A 29 4.94 0.56 25.31
CA PRO A 29 4.36 -0.78 25.13
C PRO A 29 3.61 -0.95 23.81
N LEU A 30 2.88 0.08 23.37
CA LEU A 30 2.13 0.07 22.11
C LEU A 30 3.07 0.14 20.90
N ILE A 31 4.14 0.94 20.97
CA ILE A 31 5.20 0.98 19.95
C ILE A 31 5.79 -0.41 19.76
N TRP A 32 6.19 -1.08 20.85
CA TRP A 32 6.75 -2.43 20.78
C TRP A 32 5.76 -3.45 20.21
N LEU A 33 4.49 -3.37 20.59
CA LEU A 33 3.45 -4.25 20.05
C LEU A 33 3.28 -4.08 18.54
N ILE A 34 3.20 -2.83 18.05
CA ILE A 34 3.05 -2.56 16.62
C ILE A 34 4.32 -2.95 15.86
N PHE A 35 5.51 -2.71 16.43
CA PHE A 35 6.77 -3.11 15.83
C PHE A 35 6.84 -4.64 15.60
N LEU A 36 6.48 -5.43 16.61
CA LEU A 36 6.46 -6.89 16.51
C LEU A 36 5.37 -7.39 15.54
N ALA A 37 4.20 -6.73 15.52
CA ALA A 37 3.13 -7.06 14.59
C ALA A 37 3.40 -6.60 13.15
N GLY A 38 4.31 -5.65 12.94
CA GLY A 38 4.59 -5.00 11.66
C GLY A 38 4.87 -5.97 10.51
N PRO A 39 5.81 -6.93 10.65
CA PRO A 39 6.08 -7.91 9.61
C PRO A 39 4.83 -8.72 9.21
N PHE A 40 4.01 -9.12 10.18
CA PHE A 40 2.76 -9.83 9.92
C PHE A 40 1.75 -8.95 9.16
N LEU A 41 1.57 -7.69 9.57
CA LEU A 41 0.67 -6.74 8.90
C LEU A 41 1.09 -6.51 7.44
N VAL A 42 2.39 -6.40 7.17
CA VAL A 42 2.91 -6.24 5.80
C VAL A 42 2.64 -7.50 4.97
N LEU A 43 2.92 -8.69 5.49
CA LEU A 43 2.64 -9.95 4.79
C LEU A 43 1.15 -10.12 4.48
N TRP A 44 0.29 -9.78 5.44
CA TRP A 44 -1.16 -9.81 5.26
C TRP A 44 -1.63 -8.82 4.18
N MET A 45 -1.08 -7.61 4.16
CA MET A 45 -1.36 -6.60 3.13
C MET A 45 -0.95 -7.10 1.75
N VAL A 46 0.29 -7.57 1.60
CA VAL A 46 0.82 -8.07 0.32
C VAL A 46 -0.02 -9.24 -0.19
N TRP A 47 -0.30 -10.22 0.67
CA TRP A 47 -1.15 -11.34 0.32
C TRP A 47 -2.54 -10.89 -0.17
N SER A 48 -3.14 -9.91 0.52
CA SER A 48 -4.46 -9.38 0.16
C SER A 48 -4.46 -8.67 -1.19
N VAL A 49 -3.36 -8.01 -1.55
CA VAL A 49 -3.18 -7.37 -2.86
C VAL A 49 -2.97 -8.41 -3.96
N LEU A 50 -2.11 -9.40 -3.72
CA LEU A 50 -1.78 -10.42 -4.73
C LEU A 50 -2.95 -11.36 -5.04
N THR A 51 -3.81 -11.61 -4.05
CA THR A 51 -5.00 -12.47 -4.21
C THR A 51 -6.26 -11.69 -4.59
N ALA A 52 -6.14 -10.38 -4.82
CA ALA A 52 -7.27 -9.57 -5.24
C ALA A 52 -7.74 -10.00 -6.64
N PRO A 53 -9.06 -10.19 -6.86
CA PRO A 53 -9.60 -10.62 -8.14
C PRO A 53 -9.68 -9.43 -9.11
N ILE A 54 -8.52 -8.89 -9.48
CA ILE A 54 -8.37 -7.75 -10.38
C ILE A 54 -7.87 -8.28 -11.72
N THR A 55 -8.60 -8.03 -12.80
CA THR A 55 -8.13 -8.32 -14.15
C THR A 55 -7.27 -7.15 -14.61
N ILE A 56 -5.96 -7.36 -14.71
CA ILE A 56 -5.05 -6.41 -15.38
C ILE A 56 -5.12 -6.74 -16.87
N LYS A 57 -5.58 -5.77 -17.68
CA LYS A 57 -5.69 -5.94 -19.14
C LYS A 57 -4.38 -5.67 -19.87
N GLU A 58 -3.53 -4.84 -19.26
CA GLU A 58 -2.24 -4.42 -19.81
C GLU A 58 -1.13 -5.36 -19.34
N THR A 59 -0.16 -5.60 -20.20
CA THR A 59 1.09 -6.26 -19.83
C THR A 59 2.00 -5.29 -19.04
N PHE A 60 2.99 -5.83 -18.34
CA PHE A 60 3.93 -5.01 -17.58
C PHE A 60 4.65 -3.98 -18.46
N ASP A 61 5.09 -4.38 -19.66
CA ASP A 61 5.74 -3.50 -20.63
C ASP A 61 4.81 -2.39 -21.14
N GLU A 62 3.54 -2.73 -21.42
CA GLU A 62 2.54 -1.75 -21.84
C GLU A 62 2.23 -0.72 -20.75
N GLN A 63 2.23 -1.11 -19.48
CA GLN A 63 1.93 -0.22 -18.36
C GLN A 63 3.08 0.74 -18.02
N TRP A 64 4.34 0.37 -18.32
CA TRP A 64 5.53 1.15 -17.96
C TRP A 64 5.88 2.23 -18.98
N TYR A 65 5.53 2.02 -20.26
CA TYR A 65 5.82 2.94 -21.37
C TYR A 65 4.57 3.63 -21.92
N GLN A 66 3.58 3.93 -21.06
CA GLN A 66 2.35 4.61 -21.46
C GLN A 66 2.56 6.08 -21.85
N ASP A 67 3.24 6.34 -22.97
CA ASP A 67 2.99 7.51 -23.81
C ASP A 67 1.64 7.30 -24.49
N ARG A 68 0.55 7.31 -23.71
CA ARG A 68 -0.76 7.14 -24.34
C ARG A 68 -0.99 8.29 -25.33
N PRO A 69 -1.61 8.02 -26.50
CA PRO A 69 -1.82 9.05 -27.51
C PRO A 69 -2.62 10.27 -26.99
N ASP A 70 -3.43 10.11 -25.94
CA ASP A 70 -4.19 11.16 -25.24
C ASP A 70 -3.36 12.06 -24.33
N ILE A 71 -2.20 11.61 -23.84
CA ILE A 71 -1.26 12.39 -23.00
C ILE A 71 -0.04 12.89 -23.79
N ARG A 72 0.04 12.55 -25.07
CA ARG A 72 1.10 13.02 -25.97
C ARG A 72 0.92 14.52 -26.21
N ARG A 73 1.85 15.35 -25.72
CA ARG A 73 1.87 16.80 -25.96
C ARG A 73 1.80 17.06 -27.46
N LYS A 74 0.72 17.70 -27.93
CA LYS A 74 0.64 18.19 -29.31
C LYS A 74 1.81 19.16 -29.50
N ARG A 75 2.73 18.83 -30.42
CA ARG A 75 3.71 19.80 -30.91
C ARG A 75 2.96 20.70 -31.91
N ASP A 76 2.99 22.00 -31.63
CA ASP A 76 2.53 23.05 -32.53
C ASP A 76 3.37 23.07 -33.82
#